data_AF-A0A075E6L7-F1
#
_entry.id   AF-A0A075E6L7-F1
#
_cell.length_a   1.000
_cell.length_b   1.000
_cell.length_c   1.000
_cell.angle_alpha   90.00
_cell.angle_beta   90.00
_cell.angle_gamma   90.00
#
_symmetry.space_group_name_H-M   'P 1'
#
loop_
_entity.id
_entity.type
_entity.pdbx_description
1 polymer ?
#
loop_
_entity_poly.entity_id
_entity_poly.type
_entity_poly.pdbx_seq_one_letter_code
_entity_poly.pdbx_strand_id
1 'polypeptide(L)'
;LFRILFKKLTRDIYNYMQRCVENDKEFNLTLAVKSQTITDGLRYSLATGNWGEQRKAMSARAGVSQVLNRYTYSSTLSHLRRTNTPIGRDGKIAKPRQLHNTHWGLVCPAETPEGQACGLVKNLSLMTCISVGTASEPILYFLEEWGMEPLEDYVPSNAPDCTRVFVNGVWVGTHREPAQLVDTMRRLRRKGDISPEVSIIRDIREMEFKIFTDAGRVYRPLFIVDDDPESDTKGDLMLQKDHIHQLLNSEYDEYDNSSYTWS
;
A
#
# COMPACT_ATOMS: atom_id res chain seq x y z
N LEU A 1 8.21 12.82 5.73
CA LEU A 1 9.37 13.52 6.33
C LEU A 1 10.19 14.28 5.29
N PHE A 2 10.79 13.60 4.31
CA PHE A 2 11.62 14.23 3.27
C PHE A 2 10.96 15.44 2.59
N ARG A 3 9.70 15.30 2.13
CA ARG A 3 8.92 16.41 1.54
C ARG A 3 8.89 17.68 2.39
N ILE A 4 8.81 17.55 3.72
CA ILE A 4 8.78 18.69 4.66
C ILE A 4 10.16 19.37 4.69
N LEU A 5 11.23 18.58 4.85
CA LEU A 5 12.60 19.07 4.87
C LEU A 5 13.00 19.70 3.53
N PHE A 6 12.58 19.10 2.42
CA PHE A 6 12.84 19.60 1.08
C PHE A 6 12.12 20.93 0.82
N LYS A 7 10.83 21.04 1.19
CA LYS A 7 10.11 22.33 1.12
C LYS A 7 10.78 23.42 1.97
N LYS A 8 11.32 23.05 3.13
CA LYS A 8 12.09 23.98 3.97
C LYS A 8 13.37 24.42 3.26
N LEU A 9 14.13 23.49 2.67
CA LEU A 9 15.32 23.81 1.88
C LEU A 9 14.99 24.77 0.73
N THR A 10 13.91 24.53 -0.02
CA THR A 10 13.46 25.44 -1.10
C THR A 10 13.14 26.84 -0.57
N ARG A 11 12.49 26.94 0.60
CA ARG A 11 12.19 28.22 1.24
C ARG A 11 13.46 28.95 1.70
N ASP A 12 14.44 28.22 2.24
CA ASP A 12 15.72 28.80 2.67
C ASP A 12 16.51 29.35 1.47
N ILE A 13 16.50 28.64 0.34
CA ILE A 13 17.11 29.10 -0.93
C ILE A 13 16.39 30.36 -1.44
N TYR A 14 15.05 30.37 -1.43
CA TYR A 14 14.26 31.54 -1.82
C TYR A 14 14.59 32.78 -0.97
N ASN A 15 14.65 32.63 0.36
CA ASN A 15 14.99 33.73 1.26
C ASN A 15 16.43 34.25 1.05
N TYR A 16 17.37 33.36 0.71
CA TYR A 16 18.73 33.77 0.38
C TYR A 16 18.78 34.55 -0.94
N MET A 17 18.06 34.07 -1.96
CA MET A 17 17.92 34.77 -3.24
C MET A 17 17.33 36.17 -3.07
N GLN A 18 16.26 36.30 -2.28
CA GLN A 18 15.66 37.61 -1.98
C GLN A 18 16.67 38.57 -1.35
N ARG A 19 17.49 38.12 -0.39
CA ARG A 19 18.53 38.95 0.23
C ARG A 19 19.66 39.32 -0.73
N CYS A 20 20.02 38.44 -1.66
CA CYS A 20 21.00 38.75 -2.70
C CYS A 20 20.49 39.89 -3.59
N VAL A 21 19.24 39.82 -4.02
CA VAL A 21 18.59 40.88 -4.82
C VAL A 21 18.49 42.19 -4.05
N GLU A 22 18.04 42.16 -2.79
CA GLU A 22 17.91 43.37 -1.95
C GLU A 22 19.25 44.08 -1.67
N ASN A 23 20.36 43.33 -1.65
CA ASN A 23 21.69 43.86 -1.37
C ASN A 23 22.58 44.00 -2.62
N ASP A 24 21.99 43.85 -3.81
CA ASP A 24 22.68 43.92 -5.10
C ASP A 24 23.92 42.99 -5.20
N LYS A 25 23.78 41.77 -4.64
CA LYS A 25 24.80 40.72 -4.67
C LYS A 25 24.42 39.64 -5.67
N GLU A 26 25.42 39.11 -6.38
CA GLU A 26 25.21 37.95 -7.24
C GLU A 26 24.74 36.73 -6.43
N PHE A 27 23.76 36.01 -6.99
CA PHE A 27 23.23 34.80 -6.38
C PHE A 27 24.20 33.63 -6.61
N ASN A 28 24.69 33.05 -5.52
CA ASN A 28 25.52 31.85 -5.57
C ASN A 28 24.75 30.64 -5.02
N LEU A 29 24.49 29.67 -5.88
CA LEU A 29 23.75 28.46 -5.53
C LEU A 29 24.44 27.62 -4.45
N THR A 30 25.78 27.52 -4.46
CA THR A 30 26.50 26.69 -3.48
C THR A 30 26.41 27.27 -2.07
N LEU A 31 26.32 28.60 -1.95
CA LEU A 31 26.09 29.29 -0.69
C LEU A 31 24.62 29.21 -0.24
N ALA A 32 23.69 29.16 -1.20
CA ALA A 32 22.26 29.06 -0.94
C ALA A 32 21.86 27.68 -0.39
N VAL A 33 22.42 26.60 -0.94
CA VAL A 33 22.04 25.23 -0.62
C VAL A 33 22.74 24.75 0.65
N LYS A 34 22.02 24.75 1.77
CA LYS A 34 22.51 24.21 3.04
C LYS A 34 22.18 22.72 3.15
N SER A 35 23.14 21.85 2.84
CA SER A 35 23.02 20.39 2.95
C SER A 35 22.57 19.94 4.35
N GLN A 36 23.02 20.65 5.37
CA GLN A 36 22.74 20.38 6.77
C GLN A 36 21.24 20.34 7.11
N THR A 37 20.40 21.10 6.38
CA THR A 37 18.95 21.16 6.63
C THR A 37 18.29 19.79 6.50
N ILE A 38 18.71 18.99 5.50
CA ILE A 38 18.17 17.64 5.29
C ILE A 38 18.89 16.64 6.18
N THR A 39 20.22 16.68 6.22
CA THR A 39 21.05 15.72 6.98
C THR A 39 20.69 15.72 8.47
N ASP A 40 20.70 16.88 9.13
CA ASP A 40 20.38 16.97 10.55
C ASP A 40 18.91 16.75 10.82
N GLY A 41 18.03 17.19 9.90
CA GLY A 41 16.60 16.97 10.01
C GLY A 41 16.24 15.48 10.02
N LEU A 42 16.81 14.70 9.10
CA LEU A 42 16.61 13.24 9.05
C LEU A 42 17.26 12.55 10.25
N ARG A 43 18.51 12.90 10.60
CA ARG A 43 19.22 12.32 11.75
C ARG A 43 18.43 12.53 13.04
N TYR A 44 17.93 13.75 13.28
CA TYR A 44 17.14 14.07 14.46
C TYR A 44 15.83 13.29 14.51
N SER A 45 15.02 13.30 13.44
CA SER A 45 13.71 12.64 13.44
C SER A 45 13.80 11.12 13.59
N LEU A 46 14.83 10.50 12.99
CA LEU A 46 15.08 9.07 13.15
C LEU A 46 15.62 8.73 14.53
N ALA A 47 16.56 9.51 15.07
CA ALA A 47 17.16 9.24 16.38
C ALA A 47 16.17 9.45 17.54
N THR A 48 15.33 10.47 17.47
CA THR A 48 14.38 10.83 18.55
C THR A 48 13.01 10.19 18.41
N GLY A 49 12.68 9.66 17.21
CA GLY A 49 11.35 9.16 16.90
C GLY A 49 10.29 10.26 16.75
N ASN A 50 10.68 11.54 16.73
CA ASN A 50 9.79 12.68 16.54
C ASN A 50 9.68 13.05 15.06
N TRP A 51 8.52 12.75 14.47
CA TRP A 51 8.24 13.02 13.06
C TRP A 51 7.46 14.33 12.94
N GLY A 52 8.16 15.43 12.67
CA GLY A 52 7.57 16.76 12.56
C GLY A 52 8.61 17.89 12.59
N GLU A 53 8.13 19.13 12.57
CA GLU A 53 8.99 20.30 12.68
C GLU A 53 9.39 20.51 14.15
N GLN A 54 10.70 20.57 14.44
CA GLN A 54 11.26 20.69 15.79
C GLN A 54 10.66 21.83 16.62
N ARG A 55 10.29 22.94 15.96
CA ARG A 55 9.72 24.13 16.62
C ARG A 55 8.26 23.94 17.06
N LYS A 56 7.56 22.92 16.57
CA LYS A 56 6.16 22.60 16.88
C LYS A 56 6.03 21.19 17.44
N ALA A 57 6.71 20.92 18.54
CA ALA A 57 6.79 19.61 19.19
C ALA A 57 5.42 18.98 19.50
N MET A 58 4.39 19.77 19.84
CA MET A 58 3.04 19.26 20.11
C MET A 58 2.33 18.63 18.90
N SER A 59 2.75 18.94 17.67
CA SER A 59 2.18 18.35 16.45
C SER A 59 2.99 17.16 15.91
N ALA A 60 4.15 16.88 16.51
CA ALA A 60 5.02 15.81 16.05
C ALA A 60 4.46 14.45 16.49
N ARG A 61 4.40 13.50 15.57
CA ARG A 61 4.08 12.11 15.92
C ARG A 61 5.31 11.49 16.57
N ALA A 62 5.22 11.25 17.88
CA ALA A 62 6.26 10.59 18.66
C ALA A 62 6.17 9.06 18.53
N GLY A 63 7.32 8.38 18.66
CA GLY A 63 7.38 6.93 18.80
C GLY A 63 7.27 6.13 17.49
N VAL A 64 7.42 6.78 16.34
CA VAL A 64 7.47 6.11 15.02
C VAL A 64 8.81 5.38 14.81
N SER A 65 9.91 5.97 15.29
CA SER A 65 11.20 5.28 15.36
C SER A 65 11.50 4.88 16.80
N GLN A 66 12.07 3.68 16.97
CA GLN A 66 12.38 3.08 18.26
C GLN A 66 13.70 2.31 18.15
N VAL A 67 14.41 2.16 19.26
CA VAL A 67 15.63 1.35 19.32
C VAL A 67 15.24 -0.12 19.12
N LEU A 68 15.93 -0.80 18.20
CA LEU A 68 15.68 -2.21 17.91
C LEU A 68 15.92 -3.06 19.16
N ASN A 69 15.00 -4.00 19.41
CA ASN A 69 15.05 -4.87 20.57
C ASN A 69 15.87 -6.11 20.19
N ARG A 70 16.99 -6.34 20.88
CA ARG A 70 17.95 -7.42 20.58
C ARG A 70 18.14 -8.41 21.73
N TYR A 71 17.12 -8.61 22.59
CA TYR A 71 17.23 -9.61 23.66
C TYR A 71 17.38 -11.04 23.13
N THR A 72 16.63 -11.38 22.08
CA THR A 72 16.71 -12.68 21.40
C THR A 72 16.52 -12.50 19.91
N TYR A 73 16.87 -13.53 19.13
CA TYR A 73 16.63 -13.54 17.68
C TYR A 73 15.14 -13.34 17.35
N SER A 74 14.26 -14.08 18.02
CA SER A 74 12.80 -13.99 17.84
C SER A 74 12.25 -12.61 18.24
N SER A 75 12.75 -12.02 19.33
CA SER A 75 12.37 -10.66 19.75
C SER A 75 12.70 -9.61 18.68
N THR A 76 13.85 -9.78 18.01
CA THR A 76 14.27 -8.88 16.93
C THR A 76 13.30 -8.96 15.75
N LEU A 77 12.93 -10.16 15.31
CA LEU A 77 11.98 -10.37 14.22
C LEU A 77 10.57 -9.85 14.54
N SER A 78 10.08 -10.14 15.75
CA SER A 78 8.80 -9.61 16.25
C SER A 78 8.79 -8.07 16.22
N HIS A 79 9.87 -7.43 16.68
CA HIS A 79 9.94 -5.98 16.71
C HIS A 79 9.85 -5.34 15.31
N LEU A 80 10.43 -5.98 14.28
CA LEU A 80 10.35 -5.51 12.90
C LEU A 80 8.94 -5.63 12.29
N ARG A 81 8.11 -6.57 12.78
CA ARG A 81 6.73 -6.80 12.31
C ARG A 81 5.67 -6.07 13.13
N ARG A 82 6.09 -5.22 14.05
CA ARG A 82 5.21 -4.47 14.94
C ARG A 82 4.57 -3.28 14.23
N THR A 83 3.27 -3.12 14.44
CA THR A 83 2.48 -1.96 14.02
C THR A 83 1.88 -1.29 15.24
N ASN A 84 1.80 0.04 15.22
CA ASN A 84 1.29 0.83 16.34
C ASN A 84 0.13 1.71 15.88
N THR A 85 -1.00 1.61 16.57
CA THR A 85 -2.16 2.43 16.30
C THR A 85 -1.93 3.83 16.92
N PRO A 86 -2.10 4.93 16.16
CA PRO A 86 -1.77 6.29 16.62
C PRO A 86 -2.86 6.87 17.53
N ILE A 87 -3.22 6.14 18.59
CA ILE A 87 -4.21 6.53 19.58
C ILE A 87 -3.51 6.75 20.93
N GLY A 88 -3.92 7.81 21.63
CA GLY A 88 -3.42 8.10 22.97
C GLY A 88 -3.66 6.92 23.93
N ARG A 89 -2.67 6.61 24.75
CA ARG A 89 -2.73 5.47 25.68
C ARG A 89 -3.61 5.75 26.91
N ASP A 90 -4.06 6.99 27.06
CA ASP A 90 -4.84 7.47 28.22
C ASP A 90 -6.33 7.07 28.13
N GLY A 91 -6.79 6.55 26.99
CA GLY A 91 -8.16 6.10 26.79
C GLY A 91 -8.38 4.62 27.09
N LYS A 92 -9.23 4.31 28.08
CA LYS A 92 -9.82 2.96 28.32
C LYS A 92 -10.95 2.65 27.33
N ILE A 93 -10.74 2.92 26.05
CA ILE A 93 -11.72 2.67 25.00
C ILE A 93 -11.54 1.23 24.50
N ALA A 94 -12.61 0.46 24.45
CA ALA A 94 -12.57 -0.94 24.02
C ALA A 94 -12.43 -1.10 22.48
N LYS A 95 -13.09 -0.23 21.69
CA LYS A 95 -13.36 -0.50 20.26
C LYS A 95 -12.20 -0.33 19.24
N PRO A 96 -11.00 0.18 19.56
CA PRO A 96 -9.83 -0.10 18.72
C PRO A 96 -8.99 -1.28 19.24
N ARG A 97 -9.21 -1.72 20.49
CA ARG A 97 -8.38 -2.72 21.18
C ARG A 97 -8.90 -4.15 21.01
N GLN A 98 -10.22 -4.30 20.89
CA GLN A 98 -10.85 -5.60 20.69
C GLN A 98 -10.37 -6.24 19.38
N LEU A 99 -10.15 -7.55 19.42
CA LEU A 99 -9.84 -8.33 18.24
C LEU A 99 -11.05 -8.32 17.30
N HIS A 100 -10.87 -7.79 16.10
CA HIS A 100 -11.88 -7.78 15.06
C HIS A 100 -11.66 -8.94 14.08
N ASN A 101 -12.74 -9.45 13.51
CA ASN A 101 -12.78 -10.58 12.59
C ASN A 101 -11.94 -10.31 11.33
N THR A 102 -11.87 -9.05 10.89
CA THR A 102 -11.04 -8.63 9.75
C THR A 102 -9.54 -8.79 9.99
N HIS A 103 -9.08 -8.95 11.23
CA HIS A 103 -7.68 -9.22 11.53
C HIS A 103 -7.25 -10.65 11.16
N TRP A 104 -8.21 -11.57 10.99
CA TRP A 104 -7.92 -12.98 10.77
C TRP A 104 -6.91 -13.15 9.63
N GLY A 105 -5.85 -13.92 9.90
CA GLY A 105 -4.75 -14.17 8.98
C GLY A 105 -3.82 -12.99 8.69
N LEU A 106 -4.14 -11.74 9.05
CA LEU A 106 -3.30 -10.54 8.77
C LEU A 106 -2.42 -10.20 9.98
N VAL A 107 -2.98 -10.35 11.17
CA VAL A 107 -2.35 -9.97 12.44
C VAL A 107 -2.40 -11.16 13.39
N CYS A 108 -1.37 -11.33 14.20
CA CYS A 108 -1.36 -12.32 15.26
C CYS A 108 -2.43 -11.98 16.32
N PRO A 109 -3.39 -12.87 16.61
CA PRO A 109 -4.47 -12.58 17.55
C PRO A 109 -4.01 -12.51 19.02
N ALA A 110 -2.87 -13.13 19.34
CA ALA A 110 -2.36 -13.26 20.71
C ALA A 110 -1.21 -12.30 21.04
N GLU A 111 -0.39 -11.93 20.06
CA GLU A 111 0.85 -11.18 20.30
C GLU A 111 0.58 -9.67 20.41
N THR A 112 0.10 -9.26 21.59
CA THR A 112 -0.07 -7.86 22.01
C THR A 112 0.53 -7.68 23.41
N PRO A 113 1.15 -6.53 23.72
CA PRO A 113 1.58 -6.23 25.08
C PRO A 113 0.39 -6.15 26.04
N GLU A 114 0.64 -6.44 27.31
CA GLU A 114 -0.32 -6.26 28.40
C GLU A 114 -0.51 -4.76 28.74
N GLY A 115 -1.63 -4.42 29.37
CA GLY A 115 -1.88 -3.10 29.93
C GLY A 115 -2.31 -2.06 28.88
N GLN A 116 -1.78 -0.83 29.00
CA GLN A 116 -2.28 0.33 28.23
C GLN A 116 -2.06 0.25 26.72
N ALA A 117 -1.17 -0.63 26.26
CA ALA A 117 -0.90 -0.85 24.84
C ALA A 117 -1.68 -2.05 24.25
N CYS A 118 -2.45 -2.77 25.08
CA CYS A 118 -3.19 -3.94 24.65
C CYS A 118 -4.16 -3.61 23.50
N GLY A 119 -4.03 -4.35 22.40
CA GLY A 119 -4.81 -4.18 21.16
C GLY A 119 -4.42 -2.98 20.29
N LEU A 120 -3.57 -2.07 20.78
CA LEU A 120 -3.06 -0.93 20.00
C LEU A 120 -1.78 -1.27 19.25
N VAL A 121 -0.96 -2.12 19.87
CA VAL A 121 0.25 -2.68 19.26
C VAL A 121 -0.09 -4.06 18.72
N LYS A 122 0.15 -4.27 17.44
CA LYS A 122 -0.23 -5.48 16.70
C LYS A 122 0.98 -6.00 15.91
N ASN A 123 1.12 -7.31 15.78
CA ASN A 123 2.20 -7.92 15.00
C ASN A 123 1.63 -8.59 13.75
N LEU A 124 2.28 -8.39 12.60
CA LEU A 124 1.87 -8.98 11.33
C LEU A 124 2.03 -10.51 11.37
N SER A 125 1.07 -11.24 10.79
CA SER A 125 1.18 -12.70 10.64
C SER A 125 2.31 -13.06 9.65
N LEU A 126 2.77 -14.31 9.66
CA LEU A 126 3.92 -14.76 8.87
C LEU A 126 3.79 -14.46 7.37
N MET A 127 2.66 -14.83 6.76
CA MET A 127 2.40 -14.68 5.32
C MET A 127 1.85 -13.30 4.92
N THR A 128 1.78 -12.36 5.86
CA THR A 128 1.28 -11.02 5.56
C THR A 128 2.30 -10.20 4.81
N CYS A 129 1.84 -9.55 3.75
CA CYS A 129 2.59 -8.55 3.00
C CYS A 129 1.87 -7.19 3.03
N ILE A 130 2.63 -6.12 2.80
CA ILE A 130 2.13 -4.74 2.74
C ILE A 130 2.34 -4.25 1.32
N SER A 131 1.30 -3.69 0.69
CA SER A 131 1.43 -3.15 -0.67
C SER A 131 2.39 -1.97 -0.70
N VAL A 132 3.28 -1.97 -1.69
CA VAL A 132 4.18 -0.85 -1.99
C VAL A 132 3.50 0.19 -2.88
N GLY A 133 2.43 -0.22 -3.56
CA GLY A 133 1.63 0.62 -4.43
C GLY A 133 2.10 0.57 -5.88
N THR A 134 1.15 0.76 -6.79
CA THR A 134 1.39 0.74 -8.23
C THR A 134 0.67 1.88 -8.92
N ALA A 135 1.24 2.32 -10.06
CA ALA A 135 0.65 3.35 -10.90
C ALA A 135 -0.77 2.92 -11.34
N SER A 136 -1.73 3.83 -11.21
CA SER A 136 -3.13 3.56 -11.57
C SER A 136 -3.41 3.85 -13.05
N GLU A 137 -2.56 4.64 -13.70
CA GLU A 137 -2.72 5.07 -15.09
C GLU A 137 -2.91 3.89 -16.07
N PRO A 138 -2.10 2.80 -16.01
CA PRO A 138 -2.31 1.66 -16.91
C PRO A 138 -3.68 0.99 -16.74
N ILE A 139 -4.21 0.98 -15.50
CA ILE A 139 -5.53 0.42 -15.22
C ILE A 139 -6.63 1.33 -15.77
N LEU A 140 -6.46 2.65 -15.70
CA LEU A 140 -7.42 3.59 -16.28
C LEU A 140 -7.51 3.42 -17.80
N TYR A 141 -6.37 3.38 -18.50
CA TYR A 141 -6.35 3.14 -19.94
C TYR A 141 -6.98 1.80 -20.32
N PHE A 142 -6.67 0.74 -19.57
CA PHE A 142 -7.30 -0.56 -19.80
C PHE A 142 -8.83 -0.52 -19.62
N LEU A 143 -9.34 0.18 -18.60
CA LEU A 143 -10.78 0.31 -18.36
C LEU A 143 -11.47 1.08 -19.49
N GLU A 144 -10.86 2.16 -19.98
CA GLU A 144 -11.36 2.93 -21.12
C GLU A 144 -11.39 2.08 -22.40
N GLU A 145 -10.31 1.37 -22.71
CA GLU A 145 -10.22 0.49 -23.88
C GLU A 145 -11.19 -0.68 -23.83
N TRP A 146 -11.46 -1.23 -22.64
CA TRP A 146 -12.40 -2.35 -22.46
C TRP A 146 -13.86 -1.94 -22.67
N GLY A 147 -14.17 -0.64 -22.70
CA GLY A 147 -15.53 -0.14 -22.92
C GLY A 147 -16.23 0.35 -21.65
N MET A 148 -15.49 0.82 -20.65
CA MET A 148 -16.05 1.64 -19.58
C MET A 148 -16.59 2.95 -20.16
N GLU A 149 -17.83 3.31 -19.81
CA GLU A 149 -18.40 4.60 -20.15
C GLU A 149 -17.85 5.67 -19.19
N PRO A 150 -17.18 6.73 -19.70
CA PRO A 150 -16.67 7.81 -18.86
C PRO A 150 -17.78 8.42 -18.00
N LEU A 151 -17.42 8.89 -16.79
CA LEU A 151 -18.38 9.51 -15.89
C LEU A 151 -19.06 10.75 -16.50
N GLU A 152 -18.36 11.47 -17.37
CA GLU A 152 -18.86 12.70 -18.03
C GLU A 152 -20.07 12.42 -18.95
N ASP A 153 -20.10 11.24 -19.56
CA ASP A 153 -21.15 10.83 -20.49
C ASP A 153 -22.29 10.06 -19.78
N TYR A 154 -22.16 9.81 -18.48
CA TYR A 154 -23.13 9.02 -17.73
C TYR A 154 -24.42 9.81 -17.46
N VAL A 155 -25.52 9.29 -18.01
CA VAL A 155 -26.87 9.82 -17.77
C VAL A 155 -27.64 8.84 -16.88
N PRO A 156 -27.92 9.18 -15.61
CA PRO A 156 -28.58 8.27 -14.66
C PRO A 156 -29.95 7.74 -15.11
N SER A 157 -30.69 8.53 -15.90
CA SER A 157 -32.02 8.12 -16.40
C SER A 157 -31.95 7.04 -17.47
N ASN A 158 -30.83 6.95 -18.20
CA ASN A 158 -30.69 6.06 -19.36
C ASN A 158 -30.10 4.69 -18.97
N ALA A 159 -29.41 4.60 -17.83
CA ALA A 159 -28.69 3.41 -17.42
C ALA A 159 -28.77 3.17 -15.90
N PRO A 160 -29.97 2.86 -15.36
CA PRO A 160 -30.17 2.66 -13.91
C PRO A 160 -29.46 1.42 -13.37
N ASP A 161 -29.22 0.40 -14.20
CA ASP A 161 -28.61 -0.88 -13.83
C ASP A 161 -27.09 -0.92 -14.08
N CYS A 162 -26.48 0.22 -14.43
CA CYS A 162 -25.04 0.30 -14.65
C CYS A 162 -24.26 0.19 -13.35
N THR A 163 -23.19 -0.60 -13.37
CA THR A 163 -22.27 -0.71 -12.23
C THR A 163 -21.27 0.45 -12.24
N ARG A 164 -21.11 1.09 -11.09
CA ARG A 164 -20.17 2.21 -10.91
C ARG A 164 -18.76 1.69 -10.73
N VAL A 165 -17.79 2.25 -11.46
CA VAL A 165 -16.39 1.84 -11.41
C VAL A 165 -15.58 2.87 -10.63
N PHE A 166 -14.88 2.42 -9.59
CA PHE A 166 -14.04 3.23 -8.73
C PHE A 166 -12.59 2.76 -8.79
N VAL A 167 -11.65 3.68 -8.97
CA VAL A 167 -10.21 3.43 -8.88
C VAL A 167 -9.63 4.31 -7.77
N ASN A 168 -9.07 3.69 -6.72
CA ASN A 168 -8.56 4.38 -5.53
C ASN A 168 -9.57 5.35 -4.89
N GLY A 169 -10.86 5.00 -4.95
CA GLY A 169 -11.97 5.81 -4.43
C GLY A 169 -12.47 6.93 -5.36
N VAL A 170 -11.83 7.14 -6.51
CA VAL A 170 -12.31 8.06 -7.55
C VAL A 170 -13.32 7.32 -8.42
N TRP A 171 -14.53 7.88 -8.57
CA TRP A 171 -15.51 7.36 -9.53
C TRP A 171 -15.07 7.77 -10.93
N VAL A 172 -14.65 6.79 -11.74
CA VAL A 172 -14.07 7.03 -13.07
C VAL A 172 -15.10 6.88 -14.19
N GLY A 173 -16.09 6.01 -13.99
CA GLY A 173 -17.09 5.75 -15.01
C GLY A 173 -18.08 4.68 -14.59
N THR A 174 -18.83 4.17 -15.57
CA THR A 174 -19.78 3.09 -15.37
C THR A 174 -19.60 1.99 -16.39
N HIS A 175 -20.09 0.80 -16.09
CA HIS A 175 -19.99 -0.35 -16.99
C HIS A 175 -21.25 -1.20 -16.92
N ARG A 176 -21.76 -1.60 -18.09
CA ARG A 176 -22.99 -2.42 -18.23
C ARG A 176 -22.75 -3.90 -17.89
N GLU A 177 -21.58 -4.43 -18.25
CA GLU A 177 -21.23 -5.85 -18.06
C GLU A 177 -20.07 -6.06 -17.07
N PRO A 178 -20.23 -5.73 -15.78
CA PRO A 178 -19.15 -5.77 -14.79
C PRO A 178 -18.62 -7.19 -14.52
N ALA A 179 -19.42 -8.23 -14.81
CA ALA A 179 -19.02 -9.61 -14.57
C ALA A 179 -17.83 -10.02 -15.46
N GLN A 180 -17.91 -9.71 -16.76
CA GLN A 180 -16.84 -10.00 -17.70
C GLN A 180 -15.59 -9.16 -17.40
N LEU A 181 -15.78 -7.87 -17.12
CA LEU A 181 -14.68 -6.97 -16.76
C LEU A 181 -13.88 -7.46 -15.53
N VAL A 182 -14.60 -7.87 -14.47
CA VAL A 182 -13.97 -8.38 -13.24
C VAL A 182 -13.18 -9.66 -13.52
N ASP A 183 -13.73 -10.56 -14.34
CA ASP A 183 -13.07 -11.80 -14.69
C ASP A 183 -11.80 -11.57 -15.53
N THR A 184 -11.88 -10.68 -16.53
CA THR A 184 -10.70 -10.26 -17.31
C THR A 184 -9.63 -9.65 -16.41
N MET A 185 -9.99 -8.72 -15.53
CA MET A 185 -9.06 -8.09 -14.58
C MET A 185 -8.38 -9.12 -13.66
N ARG A 186 -9.14 -10.12 -13.19
CA ARG A 186 -8.58 -11.22 -12.39
C ARG A 186 -7.61 -12.06 -13.20
N ARG A 187 -7.92 -12.37 -14.46
CA ARG A 187 -7.05 -13.12 -15.37
C ARG A 187 -5.75 -12.37 -15.64
N LEU A 188 -5.82 -11.07 -15.95
CA LEU A 188 -4.63 -10.21 -16.13
C LEU A 188 -3.74 -10.19 -14.87
N ARG A 189 -4.34 -10.10 -13.67
CA ARG A 189 -3.59 -10.17 -12.42
C ARG A 189 -2.94 -11.54 -12.18
N ARG A 190 -3.61 -12.63 -12.58
CA ARG A 190 -3.09 -14.01 -12.44
C ARG A 190 -1.95 -14.29 -13.42
N LYS A 191 -2.01 -13.72 -14.63
CA LYS A 191 -0.94 -13.79 -15.64
C LYS A 191 0.28 -12.94 -15.31
N GLY A 192 0.10 -11.91 -14.48
CA GLY A 192 1.16 -10.98 -14.08
C GLY A 192 1.20 -9.68 -14.89
N ASP A 193 0.28 -9.50 -15.85
CA ASP A 193 0.14 -8.25 -16.63
C ASP A 193 -0.22 -7.07 -15.73
N ILE A 194 -1.02 -7.33 -14.69
CA ILE A 194 -1.33 -6.38 -13.62
C ILE A 194 -0.63 -6.87 -12.34
N SER A 195 -0.07 -5.94 -11.58
CA SER A 195 0.57 -6.24 -10.31
C SER A 195 -0.34 -7.08 -9.39
N PRO A 196 0.17 -8.17 -8.79
CA PRO A 196 -0.57 -8.98 -7.82
C PRO A 196 -1.10 -8.19 -6.63
N GLU A 197 -0.49 -7.03 -6.34
CA GLU A 197 -0.91 -6.15 -5.27
C GLU A 197 -2.23 -5.46 -5.55
N VAL A 198 -2.74 -5.43 -6.79
CA VAL A 198 -3.99 -4.72 -7.10
C VAL A 198 -5.19 -5.45 -6.49
N SER A 199 -5.98 -4.74 -5.70
CA SER A 199 -7.23 -5.26 -5.13
C SER A 199 -8.37 -5.04 -6.11
N ILE A 200 -9.16 -6.09 -6.33
CA ILE A 200 -10.28 -6.12 -7.28
C ILE A 200 -11.51 -6.58 -6.49
N ILE A 201 -12.48 -5.70 -6.31
CA ILE A 201 -13.67 -5.95 -5.49
C ILE A 201 -14.92 -5.64 -6.31
N ARG A 202 -15.82 -6.61 -6.45
CA ARG A 202 -17.14 -6.42 -7.04
C ARG A 202 -18.19 -6.53 -5.94
N ASP A 203 -18.82 -5.41 -5.61
CA ASP A 203 -19.99 -5.37 -4.74
C ASP A 203 -21.25 -5.43 -5.61
N ILE A 204 -21.91 -6.59 -5.59
CA ILE A 204 -23.10 -6.85 -6.42
C ILE A 204 -24.31 -6.08 -5.88
N ARG A 205 -24.42 -5.93 -4.56
CA ARG A 205 -25.59 -5.32 -3.92
C ARG A 205 -25.60 -3.82 -4.11
N GLU A 206 -24.44 -3.20 -3.95
CA GLU A 206 -24.29 -1.76 -4.15
C GLU A 206 -24.05 -1.39 -5.63
N MET A 207 -23.91 -2.38 -6.52
CA MET A 207 -23.57 -2.16 -7.93
C MET A 207 -22.30 -1.31 -8.08
N GLU A 208 -21.24 -1.71 -7.38
CA GLU A 208 -19.95 -1.02 -7.39
C GLU A 208 -18.81 -1.99 -7.72
N PHE A 209 -17.94 -1.57 -8.63
CA PHE A 209 -16.68 -2.21 -8.92
C PHE A 209 -15.55 -1.33 -8.41
N LYS A 210 -14.78 -1.81 -7.43
CA LYS A 210 -13.72 -1.04 -6.75
C LYS A 210 -12.36 -1.66 -6.99
N ILE A 211 -11.44 -0.84 -7.46
CA ILE A 211 -10.05 -1.21 -7.71
C ILE A 211 -9.17 -0.35 -6.81
N PHE A 212 -8.20 -0.99 -6.13
CA PHE A 212 -7.23 -0.30 -5.29
C PHE A 212 -5.80 -0.67 -5.70
N THR A 213 -5.00 0.35 -6.01
CA THR A 213 -3.58 0.27 -6.38
C THR A 213 -2.70 0.99 -5.36
N ASP A 214 -3.29 1.56 -4.32
CA ASP A 214 -2.61 2.30 -3.26
C ASP A 214 -1.66 1.43 -2.42
N ALA A 215 -0.69 2.11 -1.82
CA ALA A 215 0.28 1.53 -0.89
C ALA A 215 -0.30 1.42 0.52
N GLY A 216 0.21 0.49 1.32
CA GLY A 216 -0.16 0.31 2.72
C GLY A 216 -1.35 -0.64 2.98
N ARG A 217 -1.90 -1.25 1.94
CA ARG A 217 -2.88 -2.34 2.09
C ARG A 217 -2.19 -3.59 2.60
N VAL A 218 -2.86 -4.32 3.47
CA VAL A 218 -2.35 -5.55 4.06
C VAL A 218 -3.02 -6.72 3.35
N TYR A 219 -2.24 -7.65 2.80
CA TYR A 219 -2.74 -8.80 2.06
C TYR A 219 -2.07 -10.10 2.49
N ARG A 220 -2.69 -11.23 2.14
CA ARG A 220 -2.17 -12.57 2.36
C ARG A 220 -2.29 -13.38 1.05
N PRO A 221 -1.29 -14.18 0.69
CA PRO A 221 -1.42 -15.13 -0.41
C PRO A 221 -2.35 -16.28 -0.03
N LEU A 222 -3.10 -16.78 -1.01
CA LEU A 222 -4.05 -17.89 -0.88
C LEU A 222 -3.97 -18.76 -2.13
N PHE A 223 -4.29 -20.05 -1.99
CA PHE A 223 -4.48 -20.91 -3.15
C PHE A 223 -5.79 -20.59 -3.87
N ILE A 224 -5.75 -20.73 -5.20
CA ILE A 224 -6.90 -20.49 -6.08
C ILE A 224 -7.50 -21.84 -6.41
N VAL A 225 -8.83 -21.92 -6.32
CA VAL A 225 -9.63 -23.07 -6.76
C VAL A 225 -10.13 -22.77 -8.16
N ASP A 226 -10.09 -23.78 -9.04
CA ASP A 226 -10.69 -23.69 -10.37
C ASP A 226 -12.22 -23.70 -10.25
N ASP A 227 -12.84 -22.57 -10.59
CA ASP A 227 -14.28 -22.36 -10.53
C ASP A 227 -14.97 -22.36 -11.90
N ASP A 228 -14.23 -22.59 -12.99
CA ASP A 228 -14.78 -22.63 -14.34
C ASP A 228 -15.71 -23.84 -14.50
N PRO A 229 -17.00 -23.65 -14.83
CA PRO A 229 -17.94 -24.74 -15.06
C PRO A 229 -17.53 -25.71 -16.17
N GLU A 230 -16.80 -25.23 -17.16
CA GLU A 230 -16.40 -26.00 -18.34
C GLU A 230 -15.03 -26.67 -18.18
N SER A 231 -14.33 -26.40 -17.07
CA SER A 231 -13.02 -27.00 -16.80
C SER A 231 -13.15 -28.43 -16.29
N ASP A 232 -12.35 -29.34 -16.84
CA ASP A 232 -12.23 -30.73 -16.38
C ASP A 232 -11.74 -30.83 -14.92
N THR A 233 -11.03 -29.81 -14.43
CA THR A 233 -10.47 -29.74 -13.06
C THR A 233 -11.28 -28.88 -12.11
N LYS A 234 -12.55 -28.59 -12.43
CA LYS A 234 -13.42 -27.77 -11.58
C LYS A 234 -13.47 -28.29 -10.14
N GLY A 235 -13.22 -27.39 -9.20
CA GLY A 235 -13.22 -27.67 -7.75
C GLY A 235 -11.85 -28.09 -7.20
N ASP A 236 -10.88 -28.37 -8.07
CA ASP A 236 -9.51 -28.64 -7.67
C ASP A 236 -8.69 -27.35 -7.54
N LEU A 237 -7.53 -27.46 -6.90
CA LEU A 237 -6.57 -26.35 -6.82
C LEU A 237 -5.94 -26.11 -8.19
N MET A 238 -5.90 -24.84 -8.61
CA MET A 238 -5.18 -24.45 -9.83
C MET A 238 -3.67 -24.71 -9.72
N LEU A 239 -3.13 -24.72 -8.50
CA LEU A 239 -1.74 -25.08 -8.26
C LEU A 239 -1.59 -26.61 -8.24
N GLN A 240 -0.93 -27.16 -9.25
CA GLN A 240 -0.60 -28.57 -9.34
C GLN A 240 0.85 -28.85 -8.94
N LYS A 241 1.16 -30.13 -8.63
CA LYS A 241 2.52 -30.54 -8.27
C LYS A 241 3.53 -30.26 -9.38
N ASP A 242 3.12 -30.37 -10.63
CA ASP A 242 3.97 -30.12 -11.78
C ASP A 242 4.44 -28.66 -11.83
N HIS A 243 3.57 -27.69 -11.46
CA HIS A 243 3.96 -26.29 -11.32
C HIS A 243 5.02 -26.09 -10.23
N ILE A 244 4.91 -26.82 -9.12
CA ILE A 244 5.91 -26.78 -8.03
C ILE A 244 7.25 -27.35 -8.51
N HIS A 245 7.22 -28.46 -9.24
CA HIS A 245 8.43 -29.05 -9.82
C HIS A 245 9.10 -28.10 -10.83
N GLN A 246 8.32 -27.44 -11.69
CA GLN A 246 8.84 -26.45 -12.63
C GLN A 246 9.47 -25.24 -11.92
N LEU A 247 8.80 -24.72 -10.88
CA LEU A 247 9.34 -23.64 -10.05
C LEU A 247 10.66 -24.02 -9.38
N LEU A 248 10.71 -25.19 -8.74
CA LEU A 248 11.93 -25.69 -8.08
C LEU A 248 13.08 -25.88 -9.08
N ASN A 249 12.80 -26.35 -10.30
CA ASN A 249 13.81 -26.52 -11.33
C ASN A 249 14.28 -25.16 -11.87
N SER A 250 13.38 -24.18 -12.03
CA SER A 250 13.72 -22.84 -12.51
C SER A 250 14.61 -22.04 -11.56
N GLU A 251 14.55 -22.29 -10.24
CA GLU A 251 15.46 -21.65 -9.27
C GLU A 251 16.93 -22.09 -9.43
N TYR A 252 17.20 -23.22 -10.10
CA TYR A 252 18.58 -23.68 -10.35
C TYR A 252 19.17 -23.14 -11.66
N ASP A 253 18.35 -22.68 -12.61
CA ASP A 253 18.76 -22.20 -13.92
C ASP A 253 18.75 -20.65 -13.98
N GLU A 254 19.50 -20.00 -13.08
CA GLU A 254 19.64 -18.52 -13.01
C GLU A 254 20.29 -17.87 -14.26
N TYR A 255 20.67 -18.65 -15.29
CA TYR A 255 21.34 -18.16 -16.50
C TYR A 255 20.43 -18.02 -17.72
N ASP A 256 19.20 -18.54 -17.69
CA ASP A 256 18.27 -18.42 -18.81
C ASP A 256 17.12 -17.47 -18.49
N ASN A 257 16.86 -16.53 -19.40
CA ASN A 257 15.90 -15.44 -19.24
C ASN A 257 14.42 -15.91 -19.33
N SER A 258 14.18 -17.21 -19.11
CA SER A 258 12.88 -17.87 -19.14
C SER A 258 12.51 -18.35 -17.74
N SER A 259 12.30 -17.41 -16.83
CA SER A 259 11.69 -17.73 -15.54
C SER A 259 10.30 -18.33 -15.79
N TYR A 260 9.95 -19.37 -15.02
CA TYR A 260 8.63 -19.96 -15.11
C TYR A 260 7.56 -18.88 -14.88
N THR A 261 6.66 -18.75 -15.85
CA THR A 261 5.49 -17.88 -15.77
C THR A 261 4.25 -18.76 -15.82
N TRP A 262 3.18 -18.33 -15.15
CA TRP A 262 1.91 -19.06 -15.06
C TRP A 262 1.11 -19.13 -16.39
N SER A 263 1.73 -18.73 -17.51
CA SER A 263 1.12 -18.62 -18.84
C SER A 263 1.19 -19.90 -19.65
#